data_AF-A0AAD5H2Z0-F1
#
_entry.id   AF-A0AAD5H2Z0-F1
#
_cell.length_a   1.000
_cell.length_b   1.000
_cell.length_c   1.000
_cell.angle_alpha   90.00
_cell.angle_beta   90.00
_cell.angle_gamma   90.00
#
_symmetry.space_group_name_H-M   'P 1'
#
loop_
_entity.id
_entity.type
_entity.pdbx_description
1 polymer ?
#
loop_
_entity_poly.entity_id
_entity_poly.type
_entity_poly.pdbx_seq_one_letter_code
_entity_poly.pdbx_strand_id
1 'polypeptide(L)'
;MPPQVAQLTRLQRLNLCTHSYSSGSLSCLSAMAGSLTRLHLSSAHGASAGVAVLTRLQHWECHINNEAAAQALAGALPHLAGLTYLIVQGRNELNPLPAALGELAHLESLECLGVGIDTLLSSASVLQQATRLRHLGLHNASGCEVDWESPTAAIFFDWLACRPPLRCLTVDEDDVENMKAFETASFLVRIMQLWRRRPSLLAHCPGLGDDGDMLLGQLHHRNPF
;
A
#
# COMPACT_ATOMS: atom_id res chain seq x y z
N MET A 1 -13.06 -7.03 -20.40
CA MET A 1 -13.83 -5.78 -20.42
C MET A 1 -14.56 -5.71 -21.75
N PRO A 2 -15.89 -5.61 -21.74
CA PRO A 2 -16.68 -5.43 -22.96
C PRO A 2 -16.22 -4.16 -23.71
N PRO A 3 -16.09 -4.20 -25.05
CA PRO A 3 -15.64 -3.04 -25.84
C PRO A 3 -16.57 -1.83 -25.71
N GLN A 4 -17.83 -2.04 -25.35
CA GLN A 4 -18.82 -1.00 -25.10
C GLN A 4 -18.41 -0.08 -23.93
N VAL A 5 -17.67 -0.59 -22.94
CA VAL A 5 -17.15 0.23 -21.83
C VAL A 5 -16.17 1.28 -22.35
N ALA A 6 -15.43 0.99 -23.41
CA ALA A 6 -14.50 1.93 -24.03
C ALA A 6 -15.21 3.16 -24.65
N GLN A 7 -16.51 3.07 -24.91
CA GLN A 7 -17.30 4.19 -25.44
C GLN A 7 -17.69 5.20 -24.35
N LEU A 8 -17.54 4.84 -23.07
CA LEU A 8 -17.85 5.70 -21.93
C LEU A 8 -16.71 6.68 -21.66
N THR A 9 -16.40 7.55 -22.61
CA THR A 9 -15.23 8.47 -22.57
C THR A 9 -15.26 9.48 -21.43
N ARG A 10 -16.40 9.64 -20.73
CA ARG A 10 -16.55 10.48 -19.53
C ARG A 10 -16.56 9.69 -18.22
N LEU A 11 -16.32 8.38 -18.27
CA LEU A 11 -16.34 7.53 -17.09
C LEU A 11 -15.22 7.93 -16.12
N GLN A 12 -15.60 8.27 -14.89
CA GLN A 12 -14.63 8.66 -13.85
C GLN A 12 -14.20 7.51 -12.95
N ARG A 13 -15.06 6.50 -12.79
CA ARG A 13 -14.84 5.37 -11.88
C ARG A 13 -15.18 4.08 -12.60
N LEU A 14 -14.25 3.12 -12.55
CA LEU A 14 -14.41 1.82 -13.15
C LEU A 14 -14.03 0.74 -12.15
N ASN A 15 -14.95 -0.19 -11.91
CA ASN A 15 -14.74 -1.34 -11.05
C ASN A 15 -14.82 -2.61 -11.91
N LEU A 16 -13.75 -3.41 -11.84
CA LEU A 16 -13.52 -4.64 -12.58
C LEU A 16 -13.03 -5.75 -11.62
N CYS A 17 -13.65 -5.86 -10.43
CA CYS A 17 -13.26 -6.80 -9.37
C CYS A 17 -13.65 -8.26 -9.60
N THR A 18 -14.53 -8.55 -10.55
CA THR A 18 -15.20 -9.86 -10.60
C THR A 18 -14.47 -10.90 -11.43
N HIS A 19 -13.67 -10.48 -12.41
CA HIS A 19 -13.02 -11.38 -13.37
C HIS A 19 -11.63 -10.89 -13.69
N SER A 20 -10.71 -11.82 -13.97
CA SER A 20 -9.41 -11.48 -14.54
C SER A 20 -9.60 -11.03 -15.99
N TYR A 21 -8.93 -9.96 -16.37
CA TYR A 21 -8.97 -9.42 -17.73
C TYR A 21 -7.60 -9.56 -18.38
N SER A 22 -7.59 -10.01 -19.64
CA SER A 22 -6.34 -10.08 -20.41
C SER A 22 -5.83 -8.68 -20.75
N SER A 23 -4.52 -8.57 -21.01
CA SER A 23 -3.88 -7.32 -21.46
C SER A 23 -4.60 -6.69 -22.66
N GLY A 24 -4.94 -7.50 -23.67
CA GLY A 24 -5.69 -7.03 -24.83
C GLY A 24 -7.06 -6.43 -24.47
N SER A 25 -7.72 -6.96 -23.43
CA SER A 25 -9.00 -6.45 -22.98
C SER A 25 -8.89 -5.17 -22.15
N LEU A 26 -7.80 -5.01 -21.38
CA LEU A 26 -7.51 -3.78 -20.62
C LEU A 26 -6.93 -2.66 -21.50
N SER A 27 -6.43 -2.97 -22.71
CA SER A 27 -5.93 -1.94 -23.65
C SER A 27 -6.97 -0.86 -23.97
N CYS A 28 -8.26 -1.20 -23.93
CA CYS A 28 -9.37 -0.28 -24.15
C CYS A 28 -9.53 0.79 -23.06
N LEU A 29 -8.84 0.67 -21.91
CA LEU A 29 -8.80 1.71 -20.87
C LEU A 29 -8.23 3.03 -21.41
N SER A 30 -7.38 2.96 -22.44
CA SER A 30 -6.84 4.14 -23.13
C SER A 30 -7.91 5.13 -23.61
N ALA A 31 -9.09 4.65 -24.00
CA ALA A 31 -10.22 5.51 -24.40
C ALA A 31 -10.75 6.40 -23.27
N MET A 32 -10.43 6.07 -22.01
CA MET A 32 -10.83 6.79 -20.79
C MET A 32 -9.66 7.50 -20.12
N ALA A 33 -8.48 7.58 -20.75
CA ALA A 33 -7.29 8.25 -20.20
C ALA A 33 -7.55 9.70 -19.77
N GLY A 34 -8.44 10.39 -20.49
CA GLY A 34 -8.84 11.76 -20.20
C GLY A 34 -9.89 11.94 -19.09
N SER A 35 -10.46 10.87 -18.52
CA SER A 35 -11.59 10.97 -17.58
C SER A 35 -11.50 10.08 -16.36
N LEU A 36 -10.85 8.92 -16.46
CA LEU A 36 -10.81 7.95 -15.38
C LEU A 36 -9.93 8.45 -14.23
N THR A 37 -10.52 8.49 -13.03
CA THR A 37 -9.86 8.96 -11.80
C THR A 37 -9.78 7.86 -10.74
N ARG A 38 -10.65 6.85 -10.82
CA ARG A 38 -10.63 5.67 -9.94
C ARG A 38 -10.76 4.37 -10.73
N LEU A 39 -9.89 3.42 -10.43
CA LEU A 39 -9.86 2.11 -11.06
C LEU A 39 -9.70 1.03 -9.98
N HIS A 40 -10.57 0.03 -10.01
CA HIS A 40 -10.39 -1.21 -9.25
C HIS A 40 -10.27 -2.38 -10.24
N LEU A 41 -9.18 -3.14 -10.17
CA LEU A 41 -8.97 -4.38 -10.93
C LEU A 41 -8.87 -5.60 -10.02
N SER A 42 -9.55 -6.70 -10.38
CA SER A 42 -9.38 -8.01 -9.74
C SER A 42 -7.98 -8.61 -9.88
N SER A 43 -7.19 -8.11 -10.83
CA SER A 43 -5.81 -8.51 -11.07
C SER A 43 -5.10 -7.40 -11.84
N ALA A 44 -3.87 -7.07 -11.46
CA ALA A 44 -3.00 -6.19 -12.24
C ALA A 44 -2.40 -6.87 -13.49
N HIS A 45 -2.69 -8.16 -13.72
CA HIS A 45 -2.17 -8.88 -14.87
C HIS A 45 -2.57 -8.20 -16.18
N GLY A 46 -1.59 -7.86 -17.02
CA GLY A 46 -1.83 -7.17 -18.29
C GLY A 46 -2.29 -5.72 -18.15
N ALA A 47 -2.26 -5.15 -16.94
CA ALA A 47 -2.65 -3.76 -16.70
C ALA A 47 -1.62 -2.75 -17.22
N SER A 48 -0.35 -3.14 -17.41
CA SER A 48 0.76 -2.19 -17.66
C SER A 48 0.46 -1.16 -18.75
N ALA A 49 0.24 -1.60 -19.99
CA ALA A 49 0.03 -0.68 -21.11
C ALA A 49 -1.30 0.09 -21.03
N GLY A 50 -2.38 -0.59 -20.62
CA GLY A 50 -3.72 0.00 -20.56
C GLY A 50 -3.90 1.00 -19.41
N VAL A 51 -3.23 0.76 -18.28
CA VAL A 51 -3.28 1.62 -17.09
C VAL A 51 -2.23 2.71 -17.14
N ALA A 52 -1.03 2.48 -17.68
CA ALA A 52 0.04 3.49 -17.78
C ALA A 52 -0.40 4.79 -18.47
N VAL A 53 -1.36 4.72 -19.39
CA VAL A 53 -1.88 5.90 -20.10
C VAL A 53 -2.88 6.72 -19.29
N LEU A 54 -3.36 6.22 -18.15
CA LEU A 54 -4.37 6.86 -17.30
C LEU A 54 -3.74 7.95 -16.40
N THR A 55 -3.19 8.99 -17.00
CA THR A 55 -2.45 10.05 -16.28
C THR A 55 -3.30 10.86 -15.28
N ARG A 56 -4.64 10.78 -15.38
CA ARG A 56 -5.60 11.37 -14.43
C ARG A 56 -6.03 10.44 -13.31
N LEU A 57 -5.53 9.21 -13.28
CA LEU A 57 -5.87 8.23 -12.25
C LEU A 57 -5.34 8.71 -10.89
N GLN A 58 -6.24 8.82 -9.92
CA GLN A 58 -5.94 9.27 -8.57
C GLN A 58 -6.02 8.14 -7.55
N HIS A 59 -6.90 7.16 -7.80
CA HIS A 59 -7.10 6.01 -6.94
C HIS A 59 -6.99 4.73 -7.76
N TRP A 60 -6.12 3.83 -7.34
CA TRP A 60 -5.99 2.51 -7.94
C TRP A 60 -6.00 1.44 -6.86
N GLU A 61 -6.91 0.48 -7.02
CA GLU A 61 -6.95 -0.74 -6.23
C GLU A 61 -6.74 -1.94 -7.15
N CYS A 62 -5.82 -2.83 -6.79
CA CYS A 62 -5.61 -4.05 -7.56
C CYS A 62 -5.10 -5.22 -6.74
N HIS A 63 -5.40 -6.42 -7.23
CA HIS A 63 -4.87 -7.67 -6.71
C HIS A 63 -3.64 -8.16 -7.49
N ILE A 64 -2.66 -8.70 -6.79
CA ILE A 64 -1.45 -9.34 -7.31
C ILE A 64 -1.54 -10.83 -7.00
N ASN A 65 -1.87 -11.59 -8.03
CA ASN A 65 -2.05 -13.04 -7.97
C ASN A 65 -0.84 -13.82 -8.49
N ASN A 66 0.09 -13.17 -9.19
CA ASN A 66 1.32 -13.76 -9.73
C ASN A 66 2.39 -12.69 -10.02
N GLU A 67 3.59 -13.13 -10.33
CA GLU A 67 4.72 -12.25 -10.68
C GLU A 67 4.42 -11.35 -11.89
N ALA A 68 3.72 -11.87 -12.91
CA ALA A 68 3.36 -11.08 -14.08
C ALA A 68 2.42 -9.91 -13.74
N ALA A 69 1.53 -10.06 -12.76
CA ALA A 69 0.71 -8.98 -12.23
C ALA A 69 1.56 -7.96 -11.46
N ALA A 70 2.54 -8.41 -10.67
CA ALA A 70 3.46 -7.51 -9.97
C ALA A 70 4.31 -6.69 -10.96
N GLN A 71 4.86 -7.33 -12.00
CA GLN A 71 5.60 -6.65 -13.07
C GLN A 71 4.72 -5.67 -13.85
N ALA A 72 3.46 -6.05 -14.12
CA ALA A 72 2.53 -5.17 -14.82
C ALA A 72 2.16 -3.93 -13.98
N LEU A 73 1.98 -4.10 -12.67
CA LEU A 73 1.81 -2.98 -11.73
C LEU A 73 3.04 -2.08 -11.71
N ALA A 74 4.22 -2.66 -11.49
CA ALA A 74 5.49 -1.93 -11.44
C ALA A 74 5.76 -1.13 -12.74
N GLY A 75 5.42 -1.70 -13.91
CA GLY A 75 5.55 -0.99 -15.19
C GLY A 75 4.50 0.10 -15.44
N ALA A 76 3.36 0.10 -14.74
CA ALA A 76 2.34 1.14 -14.87
C ALA A 76 2.60 2.34 -13.97
N LEU A 77 3.00 2.11 -12.71
CA LEU A 77 3.11 3.12 -11.66
C LEU A 77 3.96 4.35 -12.06
N PRO A 78 5.13 4.23 -12.72
CA PRO A 78 5.95 5.37 -13.18
C PRO A 78 5.19 6.40 -14.02
N HIS A 79 4.15 5.96 -14.73
CA HIS A 79 3.38 6.82 -15.64
C HIS A 79 2.16 7.48 -14.96
N LEU A 80 1.81 7.04 -13.75
CA LEU A 80 0.62 7.51 -13.03
C LEU A 80 0.95 8.70 -12.12
N ALA A 81 1.43 9.79 -12.71
CA ALA A 81 1.83 11.00 -11.98
C ALA A 81 0.70 11.62 -11.13
N GLY A 82 -0.57 11.35 -11.45
CA GLY A 82 -1.73 11.80 -10.69
C GLY A 82 -2.12 10.92 -9.51
N LEU A 83 -1.45 9.77 -9.30
CA LEU A 83 -1.87 8.77 -8.32
C LEU A 83 -1.60 9.25 -6.90
N THR A 84 -2.67 9.35 -6.11
CA THR A 84 -2.64 9.79 -4.71
C THR A 84 -2.95 8.66 -3.73
N TYR A 85 -3.66 7.63 -4.19
CA TYR A 85 -4.13 6.52 -3.36
C TYR A 85 -3.90 5.20 -4.10
N LEU A 86 -3.17 4.28 -3.47
CA LEU A 86 -2.85 2.97 -4.02
C LEU A 86 -3.14 1.90 -2.97
N ILE A 87 -4.04 0.96 -3.32
CA ILE A 87 -4.23 -0.29 -2.57
C ILE A 87 -3.72 -1.44 -3.44
N VAL A 88 -2.86 -2.24 -2.86
CA VAL A 88 -2.34 -3.46 -3.48
C VAL A 88 -2.67 -4.63 -2.57
N GLN A 89 -3.47 -5.57 -3.05
CA GLN A 89 -3.77 -6.81 -2.34
C GLN A 89 -2.98 -7.97 -2.97
N GLY A 90 -2.44 -8.92 -2.21
CA GLY A 90 -1.67 -10.04 -2.77
C GLY A 90 -1.44 -11.18 -1.78
N ARG A 91 -0.69 -12.20 -2.21
CA ARG A 91 -0.20 -13.30 -1.34
C ARG A 91 1.26 -13.68 -1.61
N ASN A 92 1.97 -12.93 -2.46
CA ASN A 92 3.30 -13.28 -2.95
C ASN A 92 4.30 -12.15 -2.72
N GLU A 93 5.59 -12.50 -2.76
CA GLU A 93 6.72 -11.57 -2.71
C GLU A 93 6.65 -10.55 -3.85
N LEU A 94 6.58 -9.26 -3.51
CA LEU A 94 6.39 -8.19 -4.49
C LEU A 94 7.71 -7.68 -5.07
N ASN A 95 8.55 -8.58 -5.57
CA ASN A 95 9.94 -8.26 -5.90
C ASN A 95 10.14 -7.00 -6.80
N PRO A 96 9.25 -6.63 -7.75
CA PRO A 96 9.40 -5.39 -8.52
C PRO A 96 8.64 -4.15 -7.98
N LEU A 97 7.71 -4.28 -7.02
CA LEU A 97 6.92 -3.13 -6.54
C LEU A 97 7.74 -2.03 -5.84
N PRO A 98 8.75 -2.35 -4.99
CA PRO A 98 9.52 -1.37 -4.24
C PRO A 98 10.07 -0.22 -5.10
N ALA A 99 10.73 -0.56 -6.21
CA ALA A 99 11.36 0.40 -7.13
C ALA A 99 10.32 1.39 -7.70
N ALA A 100 9.17 0.86 -8.13
CA ALA A 100 8.13 1.64 -8.78
C ALA A 100 7.38 2.57 -7.79
N LEU A 101 7.30 2.22 -6.50
CA LEU A 101 6.68 3.08 -5.48
C LEU A 101 7.47 4.37 -5.22
N GLY A 102 8.81 4.34 -5.39
CA GLY A 102 9.65 5.52 -5.20
C GLY A 102 9.38 6.64 -6.21
N GLU A 103 8.93 6.27 -7.40
CA GLU A 103 8.66 7.23 -8.48
C GLU A 103 7.31 7.96 -8.31
N LEU A 104 6.46 7.51 -7.40
CA LEU A 104 5.14 8.09 -7.12
C LEU A 104 5.26 9.31 -6.19
N ALA A 105 5.82 10.41 -6.69
CA ALA A 105 6.04 11.64 -5.92
C ALA A 105 4.76 12.26 -5.33
N HIS A 106 3.59 11.92 -5.86
CA HIS A 106 2.29 12.43 -5.44
C HIS A 106 1.47 11.47 -4.55
N LEU A 107 2.00 10.28 -4.25
CA LEU A 107 1.27 9.30 -3.44
C LEU A 107 1.10 9.81 -2.01
N GLU A 108 -0.15 9.84 -1.55
CA GLU A 108 -0.53 10.28 -0.20
C GLU A 108 -0.92 9.11 0.70
N SER A 109 -1.40 8.01 0.12
CA SER A 109 -1.80 6.80 0.84
C SER A 109 -1.36 5.56 0.10
N LEU A 110 -0.75 4.63 0.85
CA LEU A 110 -0.35 3.31 0.37
C LEU A 110 -0.86 2.25 1.34
N GLU A 111 -1.62 1.29 0.84
CA GLU A 111 -2.02 0.09 1.59
C GLU A 111 -1.56 -1.14 0.83
N CYS A 112 -0.81 -2.01 1.49
CA CYS A 112 -0.33 -3.27 0.91
C CYS A 112 -0.87 -4.43 1.73
N LEU A 113 -2.00 -4.98 1.28
CA LEU A 113 -2.82 -6.01 1.93
C LEU A 113 -2.35 -7.41 1.55
N GLY A 114 -2.01 -8.27 2.52
CA GLY A 114 -1.56 -9.65 2.27
C GLY A 114 -0.26 -9.77 1.46
N VAL A 115 0.42 -8.65 1.28
CA VAL A 115 1.73 -8.57 0.65
C VAL A 115 2.74 -8.97 1.71
N GLY A 116 3.71 -9.84 1.37
CA GLY A 116 4.77 -10.19 2.32
C GLY A 116 5.46 -8.92 2.83
N ILE A 117 5.33 -8.63 4.12
CA ILE A 117 5.75 -7.35 4.70
C ILE A 117 7.26 -7.12 4.54
N ASP A 118 8.05 -8.19 4.43
CA ASP A 118 9.49 -8.14 4.14
C ASP A 118 9.81 -7.36 2.86
N THR A 119 8.89 -7.39 1.89
CA THR A 119 9.04 -6.58 0.67
C THR A 119 8.90 -5.10 0.99
N LEU A 120 7.94 -4.70 1.82
CA LEU A 120 7.80 -3.32 2.29
C LEU A 120 8.99 -2.90 3.17
N LEU A 121 9.46 -3.77 4.06
CA LEU A 121 10.64 -3.52 4.89
C LEU A 121 11.87 -3.22 4.01
N SER A 122 12.06 -4.03 2.97
CA SER A 122 13.15 -3.86 1.99
C SER A 122 12.97 -2.62 1.10
N SER A 123 11.75 -2.08 1.01
CA SER A 123 11.42 -0.88 0.21
C SER A 123 11.73 0.44 0.90
N ALA A 124 12.14 0.44 2.18
CA ALA A 124 12.26 1.64 3.00
C ALA A 124 13.12 2.74 2.33
N SER A 125 14.23 2.35 1.70
CA SER A 125 15.13 3.28 0.98
C SER A 125 14.46 3.91 -0.24
N VAL A 126 13.65 3.15 -0.97
CA VAL A 126 12.95 3.64 -2.16
C VAL A 126 11.76 4.51 -1.78
N LEU A 127 11.02 4.15 -0.73
CA LEU A 127 9.94 4.94 -0.16
C LEU A 127 10.42 6.29 0.42
N GLN A 128 11.74 6.51 0.56
CA GLN A 128 12.27 7.85 0.83
C GLN A 128 11.92 8.86 -0.28
N GLN A 129 11.63 8.42 -1.49
CA GLN A 129 11.27 9.34 -2.58
C GLN A 129 9.78 9.76 -2.51
N ALA A 130 8.94 9.00 -1.81
CA ALA A 130 7.54 9.34 -1.55
C ALA A 130 7.42 10.48 -0.52
N THR A 131 7.60 11.71 -0.97
CA THR A 131 7.62 12.91 -0.10
C THR A 131 6.24 13.38 0.38
N ARG A 132 5.16 12.83 -0.20
CA ARG A 132 3.78 13.19 0.15
C ARG A 132 3.02 12.10 0.90
N LEU A 133 3.66 10.96 1.17
CA LEU A 133 3.01 9.82 1.81
C LEU A 133 2.61 10.18 3.25
N ARG A 134 1.31 10.16 3.52
CA ARG A 134 0.68 10.50 4.80
C ARG A 134 0.12 9.28 5.52
N HIS A 135 -0.31 8.28 4.77
CA HIS A 135 -0.90 7.06 5.31
C HIS A 135 -0.15 5.86 4.76
N LEU A 136 0.22 4.94 5.64
CA LEU A 136 0.81 3.66 5.29
C LEU A 136 0.07 2.54 6.03
N GLY A 137 -0.45 1.58 5.29
CA GLY A 137 -1.00 0.34 5.82
C GLY A 137 0.02 -0.79 5.77
N LEU A 138 0.25 -1.42 6.92
CA LEU A 138 1.06 -2.61 7.10
C LEU A 138 0.14 -3.81 7.28
N HIS A 139 0.18 -4.72 6.32
CA HIS A 139 -0.60 -5.93 6.37
C HIS A 139 0.34 -7.07 6.04
N ASN A 140 0.30 -8.13 6.84
CA ASN A 140 1.10 -9.32 6.59
C ASN A 140 0.31 -10.32 5.75
N ALA A 141 1.02 -11.15 4.99
CA ALA A 141 0.43 -12.32 4.37
C ALA A 141 0.26 -13.43 5.42
N SER A 142 -0.85 -14.14 5.35
CA SER A 142 -1.13 -15.29 6.22
C SER A 142 0.01 -16.30 6.15
N GLY A 143 0.61 -16.66 7.29
CA GLY A 143 1.68 -17.65 7.38
C GLY A 143 3.10 -17.13 7.08
N CYS A 144 3.29 -15.83 6.82
CA CYS A 144 4.62 -15.24 6.78
C CYS A 144 5.09 -14.89 8.20
N GLU A 145 6.18 -15.50 8.66
CA GLU A 145 6.89 -15.05 9.87
C GLU A 145 7.74 -13.82 9.53
N VAL A 146 7.71 -12.83 10.41
CA VAL A 146 8.40 -11.55 10.21
C VAL A 146 9.45 -11.40 11.29
N ASP A 147 10.72 -11.29 10.88
CA ASP A 147 11.81 -11.01 11.80
C ASP A 147 11.91 -9.50 12.05
N TRP A 148 11.23 -9.03 13.09
CA TRP A 148 11.28 -7.63 13.55
C TRP A 148 12.61 -7.24 14.21
N GLU A 149 13.47 -8.19 14.53
CA GLU A 149 14.82 -7.94 15.04
C GLU A 149 15.82 -7.73 13.91
N SER A 150 15.45 -8.12 12.68
CA SER A 150 16.29 -7.96 11.50
C SER A 150 16.77 -6.51 11.28
N PRO A 151 17.95 -6.32 10.66
CA PRO A 151 18.42 -5.01 10.25
C PRO A 151 17.45 -4.29 9.30
N THR A 152 16.76 -5.04 8.43
CA THR A 152 15.79 -4.49 7.48
C THR A 152 14.59 -3.88 8.21
N ALA A 153 14.06 -4.57 9.22
CA ALA A 153 13.02 -4.02 10.09
C ALA A 153 13.51 -2.76 10.82
N ALA A 154 14.75 -2.76 11.34
CA ALA A 154 15.33 -1.58 11.98
C ALA A 154 15.35 -0.35 11.05
N ILE A 155 15.86 -0.53 9.82
CA ILE A 155 15.93 0.54 8.81
C ILE A 155 14.53 1.06 8.47
N PHE A 156 13.55 0.17 8.36
CA PHE A 156 12.16 0.54 8.09
C PHE A 156 11.55 1.39 9.22
N PHE A 157 11.75 1.00 10.48
CA PHE A 157 11.26 1.79 11.63
C PHE A 157 12.02 3.12 11.80
N ASP A 158 13.32 3.14 11.48
CA ASP A 158 14.10 4.39 11.41
C ASP A 158 13.53 5.34 10.34
N TRP A 159 13.16 4.79 9.18
CA TRP A 159 12.49 5.54 8.13
C TRP A 159 11.14 6.10 8.59
N LEU A 160 10.29 5.30 9.24
CA LEU A 160 9.01 5.75 9.82
C LEU A 160 9.20 6.91 10.81
N ALA A 161 10.24 6.83 11.64
CA ALA A 161 10.54 7.85 12.64
C ALA A 161 11.02 9.17 12.02
N CYS A 162 11.78 9.11 10.93
CA CYS A 162 12.42 10.28 10.32
C CYS A 162 11.59 10.96 9.23
N ARG A 163 10.34 10.55 8.98
CA ARG A 163 9.53 10.98 7.81
C ARG A 163 8.41 11.97 8.15
N PRO A 164 8.61 13.30 8.12
CA PRO A 164 7.64 14.30 8.57
C PRO A 164 6.21 14.21 8.00
N PRO A 165 5.96 13.86 6.72
CA PRO A 165 4.61 13.88 6.17
C PRO A 165 3.74 12.72 6.66
N LEU A 166 4.33 11.60 7.10
CA LEU A 166 3.56 10.43 7.49
C LEU A 166 2.77 10.73 8.77
N ARG A 167 1.45 10.65 8.73
CA ARG A 167 0.56 10.97 9.86
C ARG A 167 -0.06 9.74 10.47
N CYS A 168 -0.29 8.72 9.65
CA CYS A 168 -0.98 7.51 10.05
C CYS A 168 -0.20 6.27 9.61
N LEU A 169 -0.05 5.34 10.54
CA LEU A 169 0.36 3.97 10.31
C LEU A 169 -0.80 3.08 10.72
N THR A 170 -1.26 2.21 9.84
CA THR A 170 -2.32 1.24 10.16
C THR A 170 -1.76 -0.16 10.08
N VAL A 171 -2.20 -1.03 10.98
CA VAL A 171 -1.92 -2.46 10.95
C VAL A 171 -3.26 -3.17 10.89
N ASP A 172 -3.42 -4.14 9.99
CA ASP A 172 -4.71 -4.76 9.69
C ASP A 172 -5.35 -5.51 10.86
N GLU A 173 -6.69 -5.56 10.85
CA GLU A 173 -7.59 -6.31 11.73
C GLU A 173 -8.24 -7.52 11.05
N ASP A 174 -8.21 -7.59 9.71
CA ASP A 174 -9.17 -8.41 8.96
C ASP A 174 -8.91 -9.93 9.02
N ASP A 175 -7.74 -10.38 9.50
CA ASP A 175 -7.44 -11.81 9.66
C ASP A 175 -6.62 -12.10 10.93
N VAL A 176 -7.13 -12.99 11.78
CA VAL A 176 -6.50 -13.43 13.04
C VAL A 176 -5.13 -14.08 12.78
N GLU A 177 -4.92 -14.72 11.63
CA GLU A 177 -3.61 -15.27 11.28
C GLU A 177 -2.59 -14.19 10.90
N ASN A 178 -3.04 -13.09 10.29
CA ASN A 178 -2.16 -11.97 9.93
C ASN A 178 -1.69 -11.23 11.18
N MET A 179 -2.54 -11.15 12.21
CA MET A 179 -2.26 -10.51 13.49
C MET A 179 -1.09 -11.12 14.26
N LYS A 180 -0.86 -12.44 14.13
CA LYS A 180 0.23 -13.14 14.86
C LYS A 180 1.61 -12.55 14.60
N ALA A 181 1.85 -12.02 13.41
CA ALA A 181 3.13 -11.38 13.10
C ALA A 181 3.33 -10.08 13.89
N PHE A 182 2.25 -9.36 14.20
CA PHE A 182 2.26 -8.08 14.91
C PHE A 182 2.07 -8.25 16.43
N GLU A 183 1.62 -9.40 16.92
CA GLU A 183 1.49 -9.72 18.35
C GLU A 183 2.80 -10.19 19.01
N THR A 184 3.95 -9.95 18.37
CA THR A 184 5.27 -10.35 18.88
C THR A 184 5.88 -9.27 19.79
N ALA A 185 6.62 -9.69 20.83
CA ALA A 185 7.33 -8.77 21.71
C ALA A 185 8.32 -7.87 20.96
N SER A 186 8.97 -8.41 19.93
CA SER A 186 9.91 -7.68 19.08
C SER A 186 9.22 -6.56 18.28
N PHE A 187 8.02 -6.81 17.73
CA PHE A 187 7.23 -5.76 17.08
C PHE A 187 6.80 -4.66 18.06
N LEU A 188 6.30 -5.03 19.24
CA LEU A 188 5.87 -4.08 20.27
C LEU A 188 7.00 -3.15 20.70
N VAL A 189 8.22 -3.69 20.88
CA VAL A 189 9.40 -2.87 21.19
C VAL A 189 9.68 -1.85 20.07
N ARG A 190 9.55 -2.23 18.79
CA ARG A 190 9.76 -1.33 17.65
C ARG A 190 8.71 -0.21 17.61
N ILE A 191 7.44 -0.54 17.78
CA ILE A 191 6.35 0.45 17.80
C ILE A 191 6.51 1.43 18.97
N MET A 192 6.86 0.94 20.17
CA MET A 192 7.12 1.82 21.31
C MET A 192 8.32 2.76 21.07
N GLN A 193 9.39 2.26 20.46
CA GLN A 193 10.55 3.08 20.07
C GLN A 193 10.16 4.15 19.04
N LEU A 194 9.34 3.77 18.05
CA LEU A 194 8.82 4.68 17.04
C LEU A 194 8.01 5.83 17.68
N TRP A 195 7.07 5.52 18.58
CA TRP A 195 6.28 6.54 19.27
C TRP A 195 7.12 7.45 20.17
N ARG A 196 8.15 6.91 20.84
CA ARG A 196 9.09 7.75 21.60
C ARG A 196 9.78 8.79 20.73
N ARG A 197 10.17 8.40 19.52
CA ARG A 197 10.82 9.29 18.56
C ARG A 197 9.83 10.19 17.83
N ARG A 198 8.57 9.75 17.73
CA ARG A 198 7.55 10.39 16.92
C ARG A 198 6.14 10.27 17.52
N PRO A 199 5.86 11.03 18.58
CA PRO A 199 4.58 10.94 19.30
C PRO A 199 3.38 11.48 18.49
N SER A 200 3.63 12.21 17.41
CA SER A 200 2.57 12.76 16.54
C SER A 200 2.09 11.77 15.46
N LEU A 201 2.75 10.61 15.32
CA LEU A 201 2.35 9.58 14.37
C LEU A 201 1.21 8.78 14.99
N LEU A 202 0.02 8.87 14.41
CA LEU A 202 -1.10 8.02 14.77
C LEU A 202 -0.75 6.61 14.29
N ALA A 203 -0.65 5.64 15.18
CA ALA A 203 -0.52 4.25 14.78
C ALA A 203 -1.69 3.46 15.36
N HIS A 204 -2.49 2.89 14.46
CA HIS A 204 -3.58 2.00 14.79
C HIS A 204 -3.05 0.57 14.71
N CYS A 205 -2.81 -0.04 15.87
CA CYS A 205 -2.27 -1.38 16.01
C CYS A 205 -3.25 -2.21 16.86
N PRO A 206 -4.14 -2.99 16.24
CA PRO A 206 -5.07 -3.85 16.95
C PRO A 206 -4.29 -4.97 17.64
N GLY A 207 -4.78 -5.50 18.76
CA GLY A 207 -4.13 -6.63 19.48
C GLY A 207 -3.19 -6.25 20.62
N LEU A 208 -3.01 -4.96 20.91
CA LEU A 208 -2.20 -4.47 22.03
C LEU A 208 -2.88 -4.66 23.42
N GLY A 209 -4.12 -5.15 23.46
CA GLY A 209 -4.89 -5.38 24.69
C GLY A 209 -5.25 -4.09 25.44
N ASP A 210 -6.13 -4.19 26.46
CA ASP A 210 -6.56 -3.04 27.29
C ASP A 210 -5.37 -2.27 27.93
N ASP A 211 -4.24 -2.94 28.18
CA ASP A 211 -3.02 -2.30 28.70
C ASP A 211 -2.26 -1.49 27.63
N GLY A 212 -2.27 -1.96 26.38
CA GLY A 212 -1.76 -1.21 25.25
C GLY A 212 -2.64 -0.01 24.90
N ASP A 213 -3.97 -0.17 24.99
CA ASP A 213 -4.94 0.93 24.86
C ASP A 213 -4.88 1.92 26.04
N MET A 214 -4.55 1.48 27.25
CA MET A 214 -4.27 2.39 28.38
C MET A 214 -2.95 3.15 28.21
N LEU A 215 -1.89 2.52 27.73
CA LEU A 215 -0.61 3.20 27.42
C LEU A 215 -0.76 4.16 26.22
N LEU A 216 -1.53 3.75 25.20
CA LEU A 216 -1.94 4.56 24.06
C LEU A 216 -2.82 5.73 24.52
N GLY A 217 -3.79 5.50 25.41
CA GLY A 217 -4.68 6.52 25.96
C GLY A 217 -3.96 7.56 26.81
N GLN A 218 -2.93 7.16 27.57
CA GLN A 218 -2.09 8.09 28.34
C GLN A 218 -1.16 8.94 27.46
N LEU A 219 -0.74 8.43 26.29
CA LEU A 219 0.04 9.19 25.31
C LEU A 219 -0.86 10.10 24.46
N HIS A 220 -2.07 9.67 24.09
CA HIS A 220 -3.05 10.47 23.35
C HIS A 220 -3.64 11.61 24.19
N HIS A 221 -3.82 11.44 25.51
CA HIS A 221 -4.23 12.55 26.39
C HIS A 221 -3.21 13.68 26.54
N ARG A 222 -2.00 13.55 25.97
CA ARG A 222 -1.01 14.63 25.92
C ARG A 222 -0.98 15.43 24.61
N ASN A 223 -1.81 15.11 23.61
CA ASN A 223 -1.89 15.91 22.39
C ASN A 223 -3.30 15.93 21.80
N PRO A 224 -4.13 16.94 22.17
CA PRO A 224 -5.46 17.10 21.62
C PRO A 224 -5.45 18.20 20.55
N PHE A 225 -4.97 17.94 19.33
CA PHE A 225 -5.18 18.85 18.18
C PHE A 225 -5.19 18.11 16.85
#